data_AF-A0A7S4JPQ9-F1
#
_entry.id   AF-A0A7S4JPQ9-F1
#
_cell.length_a   1.000
_cell.length_b   1.000
_cell.length_c   1.000
_cell.angle_alpha   90.00
_cell.angle_beta   90.00
_cell.angle_gamma   90.00
#
_symmetry.space_group_name_H-M   'P 1'
#
loop_
_entity.id
_entity.type
_entity.pdbx_description
1 polymer ?
#
loop_
_entity_poly.entity_id
_entity_poly.type
_entity_poly.pdbx_seq_one_letter_code
_entity_poly.pdbx_strand_id
1 'polypeptide(L)'
;MKHACSRNNGEAMTPMTKDSSRNRKMRLDGEALAFAERQRTGFVEQKYFLEFFRSRTSSFLSNAYLATHDIQQSRDGSLMTALPAQVFFIVQMQVTVLHEYVASQANVLSEPEKDDLVVNALRFILANLKYKQHHFRSIFLIGGLESCCAAANDFLHMSEFIEEIAKAPSFLGRTSGSAKAQSLESKEVKELISTLVGDAVYSAQMAHSVIFAPIYQSVEKDLFGEEWEQNFTQNELTLKIVKTMEDFWGDILTYLRDELLAKKCMDMLISRTVVFYIECLLKKGRNERKMHSKVGVFSNPKRALRRMYGDIQVMRHFFSTIAGKIPALSRVIEKEFSALVAVYECMSIAAGTSDAELSDFSVVMHKLTGNFDITRFFLCDLCYIVAPKLTSKVWHTITSMENMLCEIKSASMSSLSQQRYEVQGVRLDELLLRFYLDNDAGRHKFRTRYFCGDFVCGLELISAGQGIPFRQRISSRNATEMLKQRFRSTAIEKIS
;
A
#
# COMPACT_ATOMS: atom_id res chain seq x y z
N MET A 1 -12.40 29.64 -26.16
CA MET A 1 -13.65 30.21 -25.61
C MET A 1 -13.62 30.08 -24.10
N LYS A 2 -14.03 31.15 -23.40
CA LYS A 2 -13.89 31.39 -21.96
C LYS A 2 -14.98 30.68 -21.11
N HIS A 3 -14.59 30.26 -19.89
CA HIS A 3 -15.37 29.97 -18.65
C HIS A 3 -16.54 28.96 -18.75
N ALA A 4 -16.84 28.11 -17.76
CA ALA A 4 -16.76 28.28 -16.31
C ALA A 4 -16.60 26.95 -15.54
N CYS A 5 -15.95 27.04 -14.38
CA CYS A 5 -15.70 26.00 -13.39
C CYS A 5 -16.38 26.42 -12.07
N SER A 6 -17.04 25.49 -11.36
CA SER A 6 -17.62 25.63 -10.00
C SER A 6 -18.23 24.26 -9.64
N ARG A 7 -18.02 23.61 -8.48
CA ARG A 7 -17.51 23.96 -7.15
C ARG A 7 -17.05 22.66 -6.47
N ASN A 8 -15.90 22.69 -5.79
CA ASN A 8 -15.45 21.65 -4.86
C ASN A 8 -15.68 22.14 -3.42
N ASN A 9 -16.32 21.32 -2.59
CA ASN A 9 -16.35 21.48 -1.14
C ASN A 9 -15.14 20.76 -0.54
N GLY A 10 -14.08 21.51 -0.22
CA GLY A 10 -12.95 21.02 0.57
C GLY A 10 -13.15 21.39 2.04
N GLU A 11 -13.16 20.38 2.92
CA GLU A 11 -13.00 20.60 4.36
C GLU A 11 -11.55 21.03 4.63
N ALA A 12 -11.41 22.18 5.29
CA ALA A 12 -10.12 22.79 5.59
C ALA A 12 -9.43 22.07 6.76
N MET A 13 -8.22 21.56 6.53
CA MET A 13 -7.26 21.34 7.61
C MET A 13 -6.92 22.71 8.25
N THR A 14 -7.03 22.80 9.57
CA THR A 14 -6.65 23.97 10.34
C THR A 14 -5.16 24.29 10.16
N PRO A 15 -4.80 25.50 9.71
CA PRO A 15 -3.40 25.87 9.52
C PRO A 15 -2.71 26.01 10.88
N MET A 16 -1.50 25.47 11.02
CA MET A 16 -0.61 25.89 12.10
C MET A 16 -0.45 27.40 12.05
N THR A 17 -0.77 28.08 13.16
CA THR A 17 -0.75 29.53 13.26
C THR A 17 0.65 30.08 13.02
N LYS A 18 0.75 31.16 12.22
CA LYS A 18 2.01 31.85 11.87
C LYS A 18 2.86 32.25 13.09
N ASP A 19 2.26 32.38 14.28
CA ASP A 19 2.95 32.71 15.52
C ASP A 19 3.71 31.52 16.13
N SER A 20 3.23 30.29 15.95
CA SER A 20 3.93 29.08 16.43
C SER A 20 5.21 28.83 15.64
N SER A 21 5.16 29.04 14.32
CA SER A 21 6.31 28.93 13.42
C SER A 21 7.31 30.07 13.62
N ARG A 22 6.86 31.30 13.90
CA ARG A 22 7.73 32.45 14.20
C ARG A 22 8.47 32.31 15.54
N ASN A 23 7.79 31.87 16.60
CA ASN A 23 8.41 31.62 17.90
C ASN A 23 9.40 30.45 17.87
N ARG A 24 9.12 29.41 17.08
CA ARG A 24 10.05 28.29 16.88
C ARG A 24 11.31 28.70 16.11
N LYS A 25 11.17 29.56 15.10
CA LYS A 25 12.30 30.13 14.34
C LYS A 25 13.20 31.01 15.22
N MET A 26 12.63 31.92 16.02
CA MET A 26 13.41 32.75 16.95
C MET A 26 14.17 31.95 18.02
N ARG A 27 13.58 30.87 18.55
CA ARG A 27 14.30 29.97 19.49
C ARG A 27 15.46 29.25 18.84
N LEU A 28 15.27 28.73 17.63
CA LEU A 28 16.34 28.09 16.86
C LEU A 28 17.46 29.09 16.55
N ASP A 29 17.15 30.33 16.16
CA ASP A 29 18.18 31.33 15.85
C ASP A 29 18.99 31.73 17.10
N GLY A 30 18.34 31.83 18.27
CA GLY A 30 19.01 32.08 19.56
C GLY A 30 19.91 30.92 20.03
N GLU A 31 19.48 29.67 19.87
CA GLU A 31 20.29 28.49 20.21
C GLU A 31 21.50 28.34 19.28
N ALA A 32 21.36 28.70 17.98
CA ALA A 32 22.50 28.74 17.06
C ALA A 32 23.54 29.78 17.47
N LEU A 33 23.11 30.99 17.86
CA LEU A 33 24.00 32.03 18.34
C LEU A 33 24.74 31.61 19.61
N ALA A 34 24.02 31.04 20.58
CA ALA A 34 24.61 30.57 21.84
C ALA A 34 25.63 29.43 21.62
N PHE A 35 25.36 28.52 20.67
CA PHE A 35 26.31 27.49 20.28
C PHE A 35 27.56 28.09 19.61
N ALA A 36 27.39 29.04 18.70
CA ALA A 36 28.49 29.72 18.02
C ALA A 36 29.36 30.55 18.98
N GLU A 37 28.76 31.23 19.96
CA GLU A 37 29.49 31.94 21.02
C GLU A 37 30.28 30.98 21.91
N ARG A 38 29.72 29.82 22.25
CA ARG A 38 30.42 28.80 23.05
C ARG A 38 31.56 28.12 22.28
N GLN A 39 31.39 27.90 20.98
CA GLN A 39 32.50 27.47 20.12
C GLN A 39 33.65 28.49 20.13
N ARG A 40 33.35 29.80 20.14
CA ARG A 40 34.37 30.85 20.28
C ARG A 40 35.07 30.84 21.64
N THR A 41 34.42 30.36 22.70
CA THR A 41 35.03 30.21 24.04
C THR A 41 35.90 28.96 24.21
N GLY A 42 36.02 28.11 23.18
CA GLY A 42 37.03 27.05 23.10
C GLY A 42 36.65 25.70 23.72
N PHE A 43 35.48 25.57 24.36
CA PHE A 43 34.99 24.30 24.87
C PHE A 43 33.47 24.19 24.78
N VAL A 44 32.98 23.14 24.12
CA VAL A 44 31.57 22.78 24.07
C VAL A 44 31.45 21.39 24.66
N GLU A 45 30.63 21.24 25.70
CA GLU A 45 30.42 19.95 26.35
C GLU A 45 29.76 18.94 25.39
N GLN A 46 30.24 17.69 25.37
CA GLN A 46 29.75 16.61 24.50
C GLN A 46 28.23 16.43 24.57
N LYS A 47 27.65 16.48 25.77
CA LYS A 47 26.21 16.36 25.98
C LYS A 47 25.44 17.47 25.27
N TYR A 48 25.88 18.70 25.43
CA TYR A 48 25.26 19.87 24.81
C TYR A 48 25.39 19.83 23.28
N PHE A 49 26.57 19.43 22.76
CA PHE A 49 26.76 19.22 21.33
C PHE A 49 25.77 18.18 20.78
N LEU A 50 25.65 17.01 21.41
CA LEU A 50 24.73 15.96 20.95
C LEU A 50 23.26 16.39 21.00
N GLU A 51 22.83 17.13 22.02
CA GLU A 51 21.46 17.66 22.11
C GLU A 51 21.18 18.63 20.94
N PHE A 52 22.09 19.57 20.69
CA PHE A 52 21.99 20.52 19.59
C PHE A 52 22.00 19.81 18.22
N PHE A 53 22.95 18.91 18.01
CA PHE A 53 23.11 18.10 16.80
C PHE A 53 21.82 17.34 16.47
N ARG A 54 21.25 16.67 17.48
CA ARG A 54 20.00 15.89 17.34
C ARG A 54 18.82 16.78 16.98
N SER A 55 18.68 17.91 17.67
CA SER A 55 17.62 18.88 17.42
C SER A 55 17.69 19.41 15.98
N ARG A 56 18.88 19.81 15.52
CA ARG A 56 19.12 20.35 14.18
C ARG A 56 18.89 19.32 13.09
N THR A 57 19.49 18.14 13.21
CA THR A 57 19.30 17.04 12.27
C THR A 57 17.81 16.72 12.09
N SER A 58 17.09 16.59 13.20
CA SER A 58 15.64 16.30 13.16
C SER A 58 14.85 17.42 12.49
N SER A 59 15.16 18.69 12.79
CA SER A 59 14.49 19.83 12.18
C SER A 59 14.76 19.92 10.67
N PHE A 60 16.02 19.77 10.23
CA PHE A 60 16.38 19.85 8.82
C PHE A 60 15.72 18.74 8.01
N LEU A 61 15.80 17.49 8.49
CA LEU A 61 15.14 16.38 7.81
C LEU A 61 13.62 16.53 7.80
N SER A 62 13.01 17.04 8.87
CA SER A 62 11.56 17.33 8.86
C SER A 62 11.19 18.34 7.78
N ASN A 63 11.98 19.40 7.65
CA ASN A 63 11.73 20.44 6.66
C ASN A 63 11.92 19.91 5.23
N ALA A 64 12.93 19.07 4.97
CA ALA A 64 13.13 18.44 3.67
C ALA A 64 11.94 17.54 3.29
N TYR A 65 11.47 16.70 4.20
CA TYR A 65 10.34 15.79 3.93
C TYR A 65 8.99 16.51 3.80
N LEU A 66 8.81 17.66 4.45
CA LEU A 66 7.57 18.44 4.41
C LEU A 66 7.57 19.55 3.34
N ALA A 67 8.71 19.77 2.68
CA ALA A 67 8.79 20.73 1.59
C ALA A 67 7.94 20.26 0.41
N THR A 68 7.43 21.23 -0.36
CA THR A 68 6.87 20.94 -1.68
C THR A 68 8.02 20.69 -2.63
N HIS A 69 7.98 19.55 -3.32
CA HIS A 69 8.98 19.21 -4.33
C HIS A 69 8.31 19.11 -5.69
N ASP A 70 8.76 19.93 -6.63
CA ASP A 70 8.32 19.83 -8.01
C ASP A 70 8.92 18.58 -8.65
N ILE A 71 8.11 17.89 -9.45
CA ILE A 71 8.57 16.73 -10.22
C ILE A 71 9.37 17.25 -11.41
N GLN A 72 10.59 16.74 -11.54
CA GLN A 72 11.51 17.04 -12.63
C GLN A 72 11.72 15.80 -13.48
N GLN A 73 11.85 16.00 -14.78
CA GLN A 73 12.18 14.94 -15.72
C GLN A 73 13.68 15.01 -16.06
N SER A 74 14.40 13.91 -15.88
CA SER A 74 15.79 13.78 -16.27
C SER A 74 15.93 13.55 -17.79
N ARG A 75 17.18 13.56 -18.27
CA ARG A 75 17.48 13.42 -19.71
C ARG A 75 17.05 12.07 -20.31
N ASP A 76 17.01 11.02 -19.49
CA ASP A 76 16.56 9.68 -19.88
C ASP A 76 15.03 9.52 -19.77
N GLY A 77 14.30 10.57 -19.39
CA GLY A 77 12.85 10.57 -19.25
C GLY A 77 12.35 10.20 -17.85
N SER A 78 13.23 9.72 -16.96
CA SER A 78 12.82 9.33 -15.62
C SER A 78 12.39 10.54 -14.76
N LEU A 79 11.44 10.31 -13.86
CA LEU A 79 10.89 11.36 -13.01
C LEU A 79 11.55 11.31 -11.63
N MET A 80 11.87 12.47 -11.07
CA MET A 80 12.46 12.58 -9.74
C MET A 80 12.10 13.91 -9.11
N THR A 81 12.32 14.03 -7.80
CA THR A 81 12.17 15.30 -7.10
C THR A 81 13.50 15.76 -6.49
N ALA A 82 13.50 16.92 -5.85
CA ALA A 82 14.68 17.42 -5.14
C ALA A 82 14.92 16.71 -3.79
N LEU A 83 14.01 15.85 -3.33
CA LEU A 83 14.08 15.22 -2.00
C LEU A 83 15.40 14.45 -1.78
N PRO A 84 15.87 13.55 -2.68
CA PRO A 84 17.10 12.80 -2.44
C PRO A 84 18.31 13.72 -2.27
N ALA A 85 18.43 14.74 -3.14
CA ALA A 85 19.52 15.70 -3.09
C ALA A 85 19.52 16.54 -1.81
N GLN A 86 18.34 16.97 -1.33
CA GLN A 86 18.22 17.69 -0.07
C GLN A 86 18.58 16.83 1.14
N VAL A 87 18.07 15.59 1.18
CA VAL A 87 18.39 14.64 2.25
C VAL A 87 19.89 14.34 2.26
N PHE A 88 20.48 14.10 1.09
CA PHE A 88 21.92 13.92 0.93
C PHE A 88 22.71 15.09 1.51
N PHE A 89 22.41 16.31 1.05
CA PHE A 89 23.10 17.49 1.50
C PHE A 89 23.02 17.66 3.04
N ILE A 90 21.84 17.44 3.63
CA ILE A 90 21.65 17.52 5.08
C ILE A 90 22.50 16.48 5.81
N VAL A 91 22.53 15.23 5.34
CA VAL A 91 23.32 14.16 5.96
C VAL A 91 24.81 14.49 5.88
N GLN A 92 25.32 14.88 4.70
CA GLN A 92 26.72 15.29 4.55
C GLN A 92 27.08 16.45 5.46
N MET A 93 26.26 17.50 5.48
CA MET A 93 26.49 18.67 6.33
C MET A 93 26.56 18.28 7.81
N GLN A 94 25.66 17.40 8.29
CA GLN A 94 25.72 16.93 9.68
C GLN A 94 26.97 16.08 9.96
N VAL A 95 27.37 15.21 9.04
CA VAL A 95 28.61 14.43 9.16
C VAL A 95 29.84 15.35 9.22
N THR A 96 29.90 16.40 8.40
CA THR A 96 30.96 17.40 8.45
C THR A 96 31.01 18.11 9.80
N VAL A 97 29.88 18.59 10.30
CA VAL A 97 29.79 19.25 11.63
C VAL A 97 30.27 18.32 12.75
N LEU A 98 29.94 17.03 12.66
CA LEU A 98 30.41 16.01 13.60
C LEU A 98 31.94 15.85 13.55
N HIS A 99 32.53 15.74 12.36
CA HIS A 99 33.98 15.62 12.23
C HIS A 99 34.72 16.86 12.71
N GLU A 100 34.22 18.06 12.39
CA GLU A 100 34.80 19.33 12.86
C GLU A 100 34.76 19.41 14.39
N TYR A 101 33.65 19.00 15.01
CA TYR A 101 33.54 18.94 16.46
C TYR A 101 34.55 17.94 17.05
N VAL A 102 34.60 16.72 16.55
CA VAL A 102 35.55 15.68 17.03
C VAL A 102 37.00 16.15 16.87
N ALA A 103 37.35 16.77 15.75
CA ALA A 103 38.68 17.33 15.51
C ALA A 103 39.01 18.46 16.50
N SER A 104 38.04 19.34 16.82
CA SER A 104 38.23 20.40 17.82
C SER A 104 38.48 19.86 19.24
N GLN A 105 38.00 18.65 19.53
CA GLN A 105 38.16 17.98 20.83
C GLN A 105 39.33 16.98 20.84
N ALA A 106 40.25 17.05 19.87
CA ALA A 106 41.30 16.05 19.68
C ALA A 106 42.16 15.80 20.94
N ASN A 107 42.40 16.84 21.74
CA ASN A 107 43.22 16.80 22.95
C ASN A 107 42.42 16.55 24.24
N VAL A 108 41.08 16.52 24.17
CA VAL A 108 40.20 16.44 25.34
C VAL A 108 39.55 15.06 25.44
N LEU A 109 39.10 14.51 24.32
CA LEU A 109 38.47 13.20 24.27
C LEU A 109 39.50 12.12 23.97
N SER A 110 39.38 10.98 24.65
CA SER A 110 40.09 9.76 24.27
C SER A 110 39.54 9.20 22.95
N GLU A 111 40.32 8.41 22.23
CA GLU A 111 39.87 7.78 20.96
C GLU A 111 38.57 6.97 21.12
N PRO A 112 38.37 6.15 22.18
CA PRO A 112 37.09 5.45 22.40
C PRO A 112 35.89 6.40 22.59
N GLU A 113 36.08 7.54 23.25
CA GLU A 113 35.01 8.54 23.45
C GLU A 113 34.66 9.25 22.14
N LYS A 114 35.64 9.48 21.26
CA LYS A 114 35.42 10.01 19.90
C LYS A 114 34.63 9.01 19.07
N ASP A 115 35.01 7.74 19.09
CA ASP A 115 34.31 6.67 18.38
C ASP A 115 32.86 6.55 18.85
N ASP A 116 32.64 6.48 20.18
CA ASP A 116 31.29 6.41 20.74
C ASP A 116 30.44 7.63 20.38
N LEU A 117 31.04 8.82 20.35
CA LEU A 117 30.35 10.04 19.92
C LEU A 117 29.91 9.95 18.47
N VAL A 118 30.81 9.53 17.56
CA VAL A 118 30.53 9.40 16.13
C VAL A 118 29.42 8.37 15.91
N VAL A 119 29.57 7.17 16.48
CA VAL A 119 28.59 6.08 16.38
C VAL A 119 27.21 6.55 16.86
N ASN A 120 27.14 7.25 17.99
CA ASN A 120 25.87 7.74 18.54
C ASN A 120 25.22 8.82 17.66
N ALA A 121 26.01 9.68 17.04
CA ALA A 121 25.51 10.70 16.12
C ALA A 121 25.01 10.08 14.81
N LEU A 122 25.77 9.16 14.20
CA LEU A 122 25.40 8.47 12.97
C LEU A 122 24.14 7.61 13.17
N ARG A 123 24.07 6.84 14.27
CA ARG A 123 22.86 6.09 14.65
C ARG A 123 21.65 7.01 14.72
N PHE A 124 21.81 8.20 15.29
CA PHE A 124 20.71 9.16 15.35
C PHE A 124 20.28 9.64 13.97
N ILE A 125 21.20 9.96 13.06
CA ILE A 125 20.87 10.34 11.68
C ILE A 125 20.06 9.22 11.01
N LEU A 126 20.59 7.98 11.03
CA LEU A 126 19.96 6.81 10.39
C LEU A 126 18.57 6.52 10.98
N ALA A 127 18.44 6.56 12.31
CA ALA A 127 17.16 6.39 12.98
C ALA A 127 16.16 7.49 12.62
N ASN A 128 16.61 8.75 12.49
CA ASN A 128 15.77 9.85 12.09
C ASN A 128 15.28 9.70 10.64
N LEU A 129 16.18 9.35 9.71
CA LEU A 129 15.80 9.03 8.32
C LEU A 129 14.78 7.90 8.24
N LYS A 130 15.03 6.79 8.95
CA LYS A 130 14.10 5.66 9.03
C LYS A 130 12.73 6.11 9.55
N TYR A 131 12.71 6.93 10.59
CA TYR A 131 11.49 7.53 11.14
C TYR A 131 10.79 8.40 10.10
N LYS A 132 11.50 9.32 9.44
CA LYS A 132 10.90 10.20 8.42
C LYS A 132 10.30 9.40 7.26
N GLN A 133 11.06 8.44 6.76
CA GLN A 133 10.60 7.58 5.69
C GLN A 133 9.33 6.82 6.09
N HIS A 134 9.25 6.29 7.31
CA HIS A 134 8.07 5.58 7.79
C HIS A 134 6.82 6.46 7.88
N HIS A 135 6.97 7.72 8.29
CA HIS A 135 5.84 8.61 8.59
C HIS A 135 5.42 9.52 7.43
N PHE A 136 6.31 9.82 6.49
CA PHE A 136 6.06 10.82 5.45
C PHE A 136 5.98 10.24 4.03
N ARG A 137 6.31 8.95 3.81
CA ARG A 137 6.31 8.35 2.45
C ARG A 137 5.02 8.58 1.66
N SER A 138 3.86 8.55 2.32
CA SER A 138 2.55 8.65 1.65
C SER A 138 2.28 10.03 1.07
N ILE A 139 2.93 11.08 1.58
CA ILE A 139 2.77 12.44 1.07
C ILE A 139 3.25 12.54 -0.39
N PHE A 140 4.28 11.77 -0.75
CA PHE A 140 4.86 11.76 -2.10
C PHE A 140 4.04 10.96 -3.11
N LEU A 141 2.98 10.27 -2.68
CA LEU A 141 2.10 9.51 -3.55
C LEU A 141 0.85 10.32 -3.97
N ILE A 142 0.73 11.55 -3.46
CA ILE A 142 -0.39 12.45 -3.75
C ILE A 142 -0.06 13.23 -5.03
N GLY A 143 -0.61 12.81 -6.16
CA GLY A 143 -0.48 13.55 -7.42
C GLY A 143 -0.55 12.74 -8.71
N GLY A 144 -0.87 11.44 -8.63
CA GLY A 144 -1.09 10.62 -9.81
C GLY A 144 0.10 9.71 -10.14
N LEU A 145 0.22 9.35 -11.41
CA LEU A 145 1.22 8.38 -11.88
C LEU A 145 2.64 8.94 -11.70
N GLU A 146 2.84 10.19 -12.10
CA GLU A 146 4.10 10.90 -12.06
C GLU A 146 4.65 10.97 -10.63
N SER A 147 3.78 11.21 -9.65
CA SER A 147 4.16 11.24 -8.24
C SER A 147 4.59 9.87 -7.73
N CYS A 148 3.88 8.80 -8.11
CA CYS A 148 4.25 7.43 -7.77
C CYS A 148 5.61 7.05 -8.36
N CYS A 149 5.86 7.40 -9.63
CA CYS A 149 7.12 7.14 -10.31
C CYS A 149 8.28 7.96 -9.73
N ALA A 150 8.07 9.26 -9.50
CA ALA A 150 9.08 10.12 -8.89
C ALA A 150 9.46 9.65 -7.48
N ALA A 151 8.48 9.34 -6.64
CA ALA A 151 8.72 8.80 -5.30
C ALA A 151 9.48 7.46 -5.35
N ALA A 152 9.13 6.58 -6.29
CA ALA A 152 9.83 5.31 -6.46
C ALA A 152 11.32 5.50 -6.81
N ASN A 153 11.61 6.36 -7.78
CA ASN A 153 12.99 6.68 -8.16
C ASN A 153 13.74 7.39 -7.02
N ASP A 154 13.10 8.34 -6.33
CA ASP A 154 13.69 9.08 -5.23
C ASP A 154 14.09 8.16 -4.07
N PHE A 155 13.20 7.25 -3.65
CA PHE A 155 13.50 6.32 -2.56
C PHE A 155 14.56 5.30 -2.94
N LEU A 156 14.59 4.85 -4.20
CA LEU A 156 15.66 4.00 -4.69
C LEU A 156 17.00 4.75 -4.68
N HIS A 157 17.04 5.99 -5.18
CA HIS A 157 18.24 6.83 -5.19
C HIS A 157 18.73 7.11 -3.76
N MET A 158 17.83 7.40 -2.82
CA MET A 158 18.17 7.56 -1.41
C MET A 158 18.80 6.28 -0.83
N SER A 159 18.36 5.09 -1.26
CA SER A 159 18.94 3.83 -0.82
C SER A 159 20.36 3.61 -1.36
N GLU A 160 20.58 3.91 -2.65
CA GLU A 160 21.90 3.88 -3.30
C GLU A 160 22.86 4.82 -2.56
N PHE A 161 22.39 6.03 -2.27
CA PHE A 161 23.13 7.04 -1.53
C PHE A 161 23.53 6.58 -0.12
N ILE A 162 22.62 6.02 0.67
CA ILE A 162 22.95 5.48 2.01
C ILE A 162 23.97 4.35 1.92
N GLU A 163 23.91 3.53 0.87
CA GLU A 163 24.90 2.49 0.62
C GLU A 163 26.29 3.06 0.29
N GLU A 164 26.36 4.11 -0.53
CA GLU A 164 27.62 4.81 -0.85
C GLU A 164 28.26 5.44 0.38
N ILE A 165 27.46 6.13 1.20
CA ILE A 165 27.92 6.70 2.46
C ILE A 165 28.49 5.62 3.37
N ALA A 166 27.78 4.48 3.51
CA ALA A 166 28.22 3.39 4.37
C ALA A 166 29.53 2.75 3.90
N LYS A 167 29.88 2.87 2.61
CA LYS A 167 31.16 2.43 2.05
C LYS A 167 32.26 3.50 2.22
N ALA A 168 31.92 4.75 2.47
CA ALA A 168 32.88 5.85 2.55
C ALA A 168 33.74 5.74 3.83
N PRO A 169 35.08 5.72 3.72
CA PRO A 169 35.98 5.62 4.88
C PRO A 169 35.86 6.80 5.86
N SER A 170 35.44 7.96 5.36
CA SER A 170 35.19 9.17 6.14
C SER A 170 33.96 9.02 7.03
N PHE A 171 32.90 8.39 6.54
CA PHE A 171 31.63 8.28 7.27
C PHE A 171 31.74 7.40 8.50
N LEU A 172 32.45 6.27 8.40
CA LEU A 172 32.58 5.32 9.51
C LEU A 172 33.74 5.65 10.47
N GLY A 173 34.53 6.68 10.19
CA GLY A 173 35.73 7.00 10.95
C GLY A 173 36.69 5.80 11.01
N ARG A 174 37.73 5.76 10.18
CA ARG A 174 38.86 4.83 10.40
C ARG A 174 39.72 5.23 11.60
N THR A 175 39.11 5.63 12.71
CA THR A 175 39.70 5.52 14.03
C THR A 175 39.45 4.07 14.47
N SER A 176 40.42 3.47 15.18
CA SER A 176 40.49 2.03 15.50
C SER A 176 39.39 1.52 16.45
N GLY A 177 38.11 1.75 16.13
CA GLY A 177 36.95 1.35 16.90
C GLY A 177 36.64 -0.13 16.72
N SER A 178 36.39 -0.82 17.84
CA SER A 178 36.17 -2.26 17.92
C SER A 178 35.16 -2.80 16.88
N ALA A 179 35.32 -4.05 16.44
CA ALA A 179 34.40 -4.76 15.53
C ALA A 179 32.90 -4.68 15.91
N LYS A 180 32.59 -4.32 17.16
CA LYS A 180 31.24 -4.11 17.67
C LYS A 180 30.55 -2.83 17.14
N ALA A 181 31.30 -1.75 16.89
CA ALA A 181 30.76 -0.52 16.30
C ALA A 181 30.40 -0.74 14.82
N GLN A 182 31.34 -1.31 14.06
CA GLN A 182 31.17 -1.66 12.65
C GLN A 182 30.01 -2.64 12.41
N SER A 183 29.79 -3.61 13.31
CA SER A 183 28.70 -4.59 13.17
C SER A 183 27.31 -4.01 13.46
N LEU A 184 27.18 -3.09 14.43
CA LEU A 184 25.90 -2.49 14.79
C LEU A 184 25.45 -1.46 13.74
N GLU A 185 26.39 -0.67 13.22
CA GLU A 185 26.14 0.29 12.14
C GLU A 185 25.78 -0.40 10.82
N SER A 186 26.46 -1.52 10.50
CA SER A 186 26.12 -2.33 9.32
C SER A 186 24.67 -2.84 9.36
N LYS A 187 24.15 -3.17 10.55
CA LYS A 187 22.76 -3.62 10.70
C LYS A 187 21.77 -2.47 10.46
N GLU A 188 21.95 -1.33 11.11
CA GLU A 188 21.03 -0.18 11.00
C GLU A 188 21.00 0.40 9.57
N VAL A 189 22.16 0.47 8.91
CA VAL A 189 22.27 0.85 7.50
C VAL A 189 21.49 -0.12 6.61
N LYS A 190 21.72 -1.44 6.75
CA LYS A 190 21.01 -2.46 5.96
C LYS A 190 19.50 -2.40 6.16
N GLU A 191 19.04 -2.16 7.38
CA GLU A 191 17.62 -1.99 7.67
C GLU A 191 17.03 -0.74 7.00
N LEU A 192 17.76 0.38 6.99
CA LEU A 192 17.32 1.61 6.32
C LEU A 192 17.29 1.44 4.81
N ILE A 193 18.33 0.85 4.21
CA ILE A 193 18.37 0.53 2.78
C ILE A 193 17.19 -0.37 2.41
N SER A 194 16.98 -1.45 3.16
CA SER A 194 15.83 -2.35 2.93
C SER A 194 14.49 -1.61 3.03
N THR A 195 14.38 -0.66 3.95
CA THR A 195 13.19 0.18 4.11
C THR A 195 12.97 1.07 2.89
N LEU A 196 14.01 1.74 2.40
CA LEU A 196 13.93 2.65 1.26
C LEU A 196 13.63 1.90 -0.04
N VAL A 197 14.31 0.78 -0.29
CA VAL A 197 14.03 -0.09 -1.46
C VAL A 197 12.61 -0.63 -1.41
N GLY A 198 12.15 -1.08 -0.23
CA GLY A 198 10.78 -1.55 -0.07
C GLY A 198 9.74 -0.45 -0.32
N ASP A 199 10.01 0.78 0.11
CA ASP A 199 9.15 1.93 -0.16
C ASP A 199 9.20 2.37 -1.63
N ALA A 200 10.34 2.22 -2.31
CA ALA A 200 10.45 2.45 -3.76
C ALA A 200 9.56 1.48 -4.54
N VAL A 201 9.62 0.18 -4.21
CA VAL A 201 8.75 -0.85 -4.78
C VAL A 201 7.28 -0.55 -4.48
N TYR A 202 6.96 -0.24 -3.22
CA TYR A 202 5.59 0.13 -2.83
C TYR A 202 5.06 1.31 -3.65
N SER A 203 5.87 2.37 -3.83
CA SER A 203 5.49 3.56 -4.58
C SER A 203 5.24 3.25 -6.06
N ALA A 204 6.11 2.46 -6.69
CA ALA A 204 5.90 1.98 -8.06
C ALA A 204 4.61 1.15 -8.18
N GLN A 205 4.33 0.29 -7.21
CA GLN A 205 3.12 -0.52 -7.20
C GLN A 205 1.84 0.30 -6.98
N MET A 206 1.89 1.41 -6.23
CA MET A 206 0.73 2.27 -5.97
C MET A 206 0.16 2.94 -7.23
N ALA A 207 0.94 3.00 -8.32
CA ALA A 207 0.48 3.45 -9.64
C ALA A 207 -0.78 2.71 -10.13
N HIS A 208 -1.00 1.45 -9.71
CA HIS A 208 -2.21 0.70 -10.07
C HIS A 208 -3.49 1.45 -9.68
N SER A 209 -3.51 2.18 -8.57
CA SER A 209 -4.70 2.88 -8.09
C SER A 209 -5.10 4.02 -9.04
N VAL A 210 -4.11 4.70 -9.60
CA VAL A 210 -4.27 5.79 -10.56
C VAL A 210 -4.72 5.23 -11.92
N ILE A 211 -4.10 4.15 -12.38
CA ILE A 211 -4.39 3.51 -13.67
C ILE A 211 -5.79 2.88 -13.67
N PHE A 212 -6.21 2.29 -12.55
CA PHE A 212 -7.53 1.70 -12.45
C PHE A 212 -8.65 2.73 -12.26
N ALA A 213 -8.38 3.95 -11.79
CA ALA A 213 -9.41 4.98 -11.64
C ALA A 213 -10.21 5.24 -12.95
N PRO A 214 -9.60 5.50 -14.13
CA PRO A 214 -10.34 5.62 -15.38
C PRO A 214 -10.97 4.30 -15.85
N ILE A 215 -10.38 3.15 -15.53
CA ILE A 215 -10.96 1.83 -15.85
C ILE A 215 -12.27 1.63 -15.08
N TYR A 216 -12.30 1.91 -13.77
CA TYR A 216 -13.52 1.86 -12.96
C TYR A 216 -14.61 2.76 -13.55
N GLN A 217 -14.25 4.00 -13.91
CA GLN A 217 -15.22 4.97 -14.46
C GLN A 217 -15.83 4.51 -15.79
N SER A 218 -15.08 3.80 -16.62
CA SER A 218 -15.48 3.48 -18.00
C SER A 218 -15.95 2.04 -18.22
N VAL A 219 -15.66 1.12 -17.29
CA VAL A 219 -15.91 -0.32 -17.48
C VAL A 219 -16.80 -0.93 -16.38
N GLU A 220 -16.65 -0.53 -15.12
CA GLU A 220 -17.27 -1.24 -13.97
C GLU A 220 -18.79 -1.42 -14.11
N LYS A 221 -19.49 -0.37 -14.56
CA LYS A 221 -20.97 -0.38 -14.64
C LYS A 221 -21.51 -1.26 -15.77
N ASP A 222 -20.77 -1.36 -16.86
CA ASP A 222 -21.21 -2.03 -18.08
C ASP A 222 -20.75 -3.50 -18.12
N LEU A 223 -19.65 -3.82 -17.44
CA LEU A 223 -19.12 -5.17 -17.36
C LEU A 223 -20.10 -6.10 -16.64
N PHE A 224 -20.37 -7.26 -17.26
CA PHE A 224 -21.44 -8.19 -16.84
C PHE A 224 -22.87 -7.64 -16.93
N GLY A 225 -23.07 -6.48 -17.57
CA GLY A 225 -24.37 -5.93 -17.92
C GLY A 225 -25.02 -6.64 -19.11
N GLU A 226 -26.27 -6.27 -19.41
CA GLU A 226 -27.02 -6.83 -20.54
C GLU A 226 -26.36 -6.53 -21.89
N GLU A 227 -25.88 -5.30 -22.08
CA GLU A 227 -25.09 -4.90 -23.26
C GLU A 227 -23.80 -5.73 -23.40
N TRP A 228 -23.09 -5.96 -22.29
CA TRP A 228 -21.93 -6.85 -22.25
C TRP A 228 -22.29 -8.30 -22.51
N GLU A 229 -23.52 -8.76 -22.29
CA GLU A 229 -23.93 -10.13 -22.59
C GLU A 229 -24.44 -10.27 -24.04
N GLN A 230 -25.15 -9.27 -24.55
CA GLN A 230 -25.90 -9.33 -25.80
C GLN A 230 -25.21 -8.64 -26.98
N ASN A 231 -24.54 -7.50 -26.77
CA ASN A 231 -24.16 -6.61 -27.86
C ASN A 231 -22.64 -6.51 -28.06
N PHE A 232 -21.84 -6.55 -26.99
CA PHE A 232 -20.36 -6.46 -27.05
C PHE A 232 -19.67 -7.76 -27.51
N THR A 233 -19.70 -8.04 -28.81
CA THR A 233 -19.26 -9.33 -29.41
C THR A 233 -17.75 -9.48 -29.53
N GLN A 234 -16.99 -8.41 -29.38
CA GLN A 234 -15.54 -8.38 -29.58
C GLN A 234 -14.77 -8.03 -28.30
N ASN A 235 -15.35 -8.32 -27.13
CA ASN A 235 -14.73 -8.07 -25.82
C ASN A 235 -14.34 -6.59 -25.64
N GLU A 236 -15.17 -5.68 -26.13
CA GLU A 236 -14.91 -4.25 -26.28
C GLU A 236 -14.55 -3.59 -24.94
N LEU A 237 -15.21 -3.99 -23.85
CA LEU A 237 -14.91 -3.49 -22.51
C LEU A 237 -13.52 -3.96 -22.04
N THR A 238 -13.16 -5.21 -22.30
CA THR A 238 -11.84 -5.74 -21.95
C THR A 238 -10.74 -5.12 -22.81
N LEU A 239 -11.01 -4.85 -24.09
CA LEU A 239 -10.09 -4.08 -24.94
C LEU A 239 -9.88 -2.66 -24.40
N LYS A 240 -10.89 -2.02 -23.80
CA LYS A 240 -10.70 -0.74 -23.10
C LYS A 240 -9.78 -0.87 -21.88
N ILE A 241 -9.92 -1.93 -21.08
CA ILE A 241 -9.02 -2.21 -19.95
C ILE A 241 -7.57 -2.31 -20.45
N VAL A 242 -7.34 -3.17 -21.44
CA VAL A 242 -6.02 -3.43 -22.01
C VAL A 242 -5.42 -2.18 -22.63
N LYS A 243 -6.20 -1.44 -23.44
CA LYS A 243 -5.74 -0.20 -24.06
C LYS A 243 -5.34 0.85 -23.03
N THR A 244 -6.14 1.03 -21.98
CA THR A 244 -5.80 1.97 -20.90
C THR A 244 -4.47 1.59 -20.24
N MET A 245 -4.24 0.30 -19.98
CA MET A 245 -2.97 -0.18 -19.42
C MET A 245 -1.80 0.00 -20.40
N GLU A 246 -2.02 -0.24 -21.69
CA GLU A 246 -1.01 -0.03 -22.73
C GLU A 246 -0.58 1.43 -22.82
N ASP A 247 -1.56 2.36 -22.81
CA ASP A 247 -1.33 3.80 -22.83
C ASP A 247 -0.43 4.22 -21.64
N PHE A 248 -0.74 3.74 -20.42
CA PHE A 248 0.08 4.03 -19.23
C PHE A 248 1.41 3.28 -19.19
N TRP A 249 1.53 2.11 -19.84
CA TRP A 249 2.76 1.32 -19.78
C TRP A 249 3.92 2.00 -20.50
N GLY A 250 3.65 2.73 -21.59
CA GLY A 250 4.66 3.55 -22.26
C GLY A 250 5.24 4.62 -21.32
N ASP A 251 4.37 5.28 -20.56
CA ASP A 251 4.76 6.28 -19.57
C ASP A 251 5.54 5.65 -18.42
N ILE A 252 5.09 4.51 -17.88
CA ILE A 252 5.78 3.79 -16.79
C ILE A 252 7.23 3.44 -17.19
N LEU A 253 7.43 2.92 -18.40
CA LEU A 253 8.76 2.57 -18.91
C LEU A 253 9.67 3.79 -19.11
N THR A 254 9.08 4.96 -19.35
CA THR A 254 9.81 6.22 -19.49
C THR A 254 10.11 6.85 -18.13
N TYR A 255 9.14 6.85 -17.23
CA TYR A 255 9.21 7.57 -15.95
C TYR A 255 9.98 6.83 -14.88
N LEU A 256 10.01 5.49 -14.88
CA LEU A 256 10.80 4.71 -13.93
C LEU A 256 12.21 4.48 -14.47
N ARG A 257 13.22 4.83 -13.68
CA ARG A 257 14.63 4.66 -14.04
C ARG A 257 15.04 3.19 -14.11
N ASP A 258 14.45 2.35 -13.26
CA ASP A 258 14.89 0.98 -13.04
C ASP A 258 13.85 -0.06 -13.52
N GLU A 259 14.32 -1.05 -14.27
CA GLU A 259 13.48 -2.13 -14.85
C GLU A 259 12.80 -2.97 -13.76
N LEU A 260 13.42 -3.17 -12.59
CA LEU A 260 12.83 -3.86 -11.45
C LEU A 260 11.58 -3.12 -10.96
N LEU A 261 11.63 -1.79 -10.89
CA LEU A 261 10.48 -0.98 -10.46
C LEU A 261 9.35 -1.06 -11.49
N ALA A 262 9.66 -0.98 -12.78
CA ALA A 262 8.68 -1.14 -13.86
C ALA A 262 8.03 -2.54 -13.82
N LYS A 263 8.85 -3.59 -13.64
CA LYS A 263 8.35 -4.96 -13.43
C LYS A 263 7.43 -5.02 -12.20
N LYS A 264 7.80 -4.41 -11.08
CA LYS A 264 6.98 -4.45 -9.85
C LYS A 264 5.65 -3.72 -10.01
N CYS A 265 5.62 -2.61 -10.75
CA CYS A 265 4.39 -1.96 -11.16
C CYS A 265 3.53 -2.91 -12.01
N MET A 266 4.11 -3.59 -12.99
CA MET A 266 3.38 -4.53 -13.84
C MET A 266 2.87 -5.78 -13.08
N ASP A 267 3.67 -6.35 -12.16
CA ASP A 267 3.25 -7.41 -11.24
C ASP A 267 1.93 -6.98 -10.54
N MET A 268 1.87 -5.72 -10.09
CA MET A 268 0.71 -5.16 -9.41
C MET A 268 -0.50 -4.95 -10.32
N LEU A 269 -0.29 -4.47 -11.54
CA LEU A 269 -1.36 -4.31 -12.54
C LEU A 269 -2.00 -5.65 -12.90
N ILE A 270 -1.21 -6.72 -13.03
CA ILE A 270 -1.71 -8.08 -13.29
C ILE A 270 -2.66 -8.52 -12.16
N SER A 271 -2.20 -8.48 -10.91
CA SER A 271 -3.03 -8.84 -9.75
C SER A 271 -4.29 -7.98 -9.66
N ARG A 272 -4.16 -6.66 -9.83
CA ARG A 272 -5.31 -5.74 -9.77
C ARG A 272 -6.34 -6.03 -10.87
N THR A 273 -5.90 -6.43 -12.06
CA THR A 273 -6.80 -6.78 -13.18
C THR A 273 -7.70 -7.95 -12.82
N VAL A 274 -7.10 -9.02 -12.26
CA VAL A 274 -7.84 -10.21 -11.82
C VAL A 274 -8.83 -9.84 -10.71
N VAL A 275 -8.39 -9.09 -9.70
CA VAL A 275 -9.23 -8.67 -8.58
C VAL A 275 -10.36 -7.76 -9.03
N PHE A 276 -10.10 -6.78 -9.90
CA PHE A 276 -11.11 -5.89 -10.49
C PHE A 276 -12.20 -6.68 -11.21
N TYR A 277 -11.80 -7.65 -12.04
CA TYR A 277 -12.75 -8.45 -12.83
C TYR A 277 -13.67 -9.29 -11.92
N ILE A 278 -13.11 -9.94 -10.89
CA ILE A 278 -13.89 -10.69 -9.89
C ILE A 278 -14.78 -9.76 -9.07
N GLU A 279 -14.27 -8.59 -8.67
CA GLU A 279 -15.04 -7.59 -7.92
C GLU A 279 -16.28 -7.14 -8.70
N CYS A 280 -16.13 -6.82 -9.99
CA CYS A 280 -17.25 -6.43 -10.84
C CYS A 280 -18.30 -7.54 -10.95
N LEU A 281 -17.87 -8.80 -11.11
CA LEU A 281 -18.75 -9.96 -11.18
C LEU A 281 -19.57 -10.12 -9.90
N LEU A 282 -18.92 -10.04 -8.74
CA LEU A 282 -19.58 -10.15 -7.44
C LEU A 282 -20.53 -8.98 -7.16
N LYS A 283 -20.13 -7.75 -7.49
CA LYS A 283 -21.00 -6.57 -7.38
C LYS A 283 -22.27 -6.75 -8.21
N LYS A 284 -22.14 -7.23 -9.45
CA LYS A 284 -23.29 -7.51 -10.32
C LYS A 284 -24.20 -8.59 -9.71
N GLY A 285 -23.63 -9.73 -9.31
CA GLY A 285 -24.40 -10.82 -8.69
C GLY A 285 -25.17 -10.37 -7.44
N ARG A 286 -24.55 -9.53 -6.63
CA ARG A 286 -25.18 -8.97 -5.43
C ARG A 286 -26.31 -8.01 -5.73
N ASN A 287 -26.15 -7.14 -6.73
CA ASN A 287 -27.18 -6.17 -7.11
C ASN A 287 -28.44 -6.88 -7.59
N GLU A 288 -28.31 -7.94 -8.38
CA GLU A 288 -29.45 -8.76 -8.83
C GLU A 288 -30.10 -9.54 -7.68
N ARG A 289 -29.31 -10.04 -6.73
CA ARG A 289 -29.84 -10.78 -5.57
C ARG A 289 -30.78 -9.94 -4.70
N LYS A 290 -30.49 -8.64 -4.55
CA LYS A 290 -31.35 -7.70 -3.82
C LYS A 290 -32.70 -7.50 -4.49
N MET A 291 -32.78 -7.72 -5.80
CA MET A 291 -34.05 -7.65 -6.55
C MET A 291 -34.88 -8.94 -6.43
N HIS A 292 -34.46 -9.90 -5.59
CA HIS A 292 -35.13 -11.17 -5.32
C HIS A 292 -35.45 -12.00 -6.57
N SER A 293 -34.64 -11.85 -7.62
CA SER A 293 -34.72 -12.69 -8.79
C SER A 293 -34.42 -14.15 -8.44
N LYS A 294 -35.35 -15.06 -8.76
CA LYS A 294 -35.10 -16.51 -8.78
C LYS A 294 -34.41 -16.95 -10.09
N VAL A 295 -34.24 -16.02 -11.02
CA VAL A 295 -33.54 -16.20 -12.29
C VAL A 295 -32.07 -15.83 -12.06
N GLY A 296 -31.14 -16.53 -12.72
CA GLY A 296 -29.72 -16.17 -12.69
C GLY A 296 -29.49 -14.72 -13.15
N VAL A 297 -28.29 -14.22 -12.90
CA VAL A 297 -27.88 -12.85 -13.31
C VAL A 297 -27.87 -12.72 -14.83
N PHE A 298 -27.39 -13.76 -15.51
CA PHE A 298 -27.29 -13.79 -16.96
C PHE A 298 -28.54 -14.41 -17.58
N SER A 299 -28.99 -13.80 -18.68
CA SER A 299 -30.12 -14.33 -19.45
C SER A 299 -29.74 -15.63 -20.15
N ASN A 300 -28.49 -15.74 -20.60
CA ASN A 300 -27.90 -16.90 -21.23
C ASN A 300 -26.52 -17.21 -20.59
N PRO A 301 -26.48 -18.02 -19.51
CA PRO A 301 -25.23 -18.38 -18.82
C PRO A 301 -24.15 -18.96 -19.74
N LYS A 302 -24.51 -19.77 -20.74
CA LYS A 302 -23.54 -20.35 -21.70
C LYS A 302 -22.88 -19.28 -22.55
N ARG A 303 -23.63 -18.25 -22.95
CA ARG A 303 -23.09 -17.11 -23.70
C ARG A 303 -22.20 -16.25 -22.81
N ALA A 304 -22.66 -15.91 -21.60
CA ALA A 304 -21.87 -15.13 -20.65
C ALA A 304 -20.53 -15.82 -20.35
N LEU A 305 -20.52 -17.13 -20.09
CA LEU A 305 -19.30 -17.90 -19.86
C LEU A 305 -18.33 -17.85 -21.05
N ARG A 306 -18.82 -18.03 -22.28
CA ARG A 306 -17.96 -17.88 -23.48
C ARG A 306 -17.36 -16.49 -23.58
N ARG A 307 -18.13 -15.43 -23.26
CA ARG A 307 -17.61 -14.05 -23.24
C ARG A 307 -16.56 -13.85 -22.15
N MET A 308 -16.80 -14.37 -20.94
CA MET A 308 -15.83 -14.32 -19.84
C MET A 308 -14.52 -14.99 -20.23
N TYR A 309 -14.58 -16.16 -20.88
CA TYR A 309 -13.38 -16.83 -21.35
C TYR A 309 -12.63 -15.98 -22.39
N GLY A 310 -13.35 -15.35 -23.33
CA GLY A 310 -12.78 -14.39 -24.27
C GLY A 310 -12.09 -13.22 -23.58
N ASP A 311 -12.75 -12.61 -22.59
CA ASP A 311 -12.18 -11.52 -21.78
C ASP A 311 -10.87 -11.96 -21.09
N ILE A 312 -10.87 -13.14 -20.47
CA ILE A 312 -9.69 -13.74 -19.83
C ILE A 312 -8.55 -13.91 -20.83
N GLN A 313 -8.82 -14.42 -22.04
CA GLN A 313 -7.79 -14.62 -23.06
C GLN A 313 -7.21 -13.29 -23.56
N VAL A 314 -8.05 -12.27 -23.78
CA VAL A 314 -7.59 -10.93 -24.21
C VAL A 314 -6.66 -10.33 -23.17
N MET A 315 -7.05 -10.33 -21.88
CA MET A 315 -6.20 -9.80 -20.80
C MET A 315 -4.91 -10.60 -20.65
N ARG A 316 -4.97 -11.93 -20.69
CA ARG A 316 -3.78 -12.80 -20.57
C ARG A 316 -2.82 -12.63 -21.74
N HIS A 317 -3.34 -12.48 -22.95
CA HIS A 317 -2.53 -12.28 -24.14
C HIS A 317 -1.76 -10.96 -24.07
N PHE A 318 -2.41 -9.87 -23.65
CA PHE A 318 -1.75 -8.58 -23.43
C PHE A 318 -0.56 -8.70 -22.49
N PHE A 319 -0.75 -9.26 -21.29
CA PHE A 319 0.35 -9.42 -20.34
C PHE A 319 1.43 -10.39 -20.83
N SER A 320 1.06 -11.44 -21.57
CA SER A 320 2.02 -12.37 -22.18
C SER A 320 2.94 -11.66 -23.19
N THR A 321 2.41 -10.70 -23.97
CA THR A 321 3.21 -9.88 -24.88
C THR A 321 4.24 -9.04 -24.12
N ILE A 322 3.87 -8.49 -22.97
CA ILE A 322 4.79 -7.75 -22.08
C ILE A 322 5.81 -8.72 -21.46
N ALA A 323 5.40 -9.92 -21.06
CA ALA A 323 6.29 -10.95 -20.53
C ALA A 323 7.33 -11.43 -21.55
N GLY A 324 7.06 -11.30 -22.85
CA GLY A 324 8.06 -11.49 -23.90
C GLY A 324 9.27 -10.56 -23.77
N LYS A 325 9.09 -9.36 -23.17
CA LYS A 325 10.16 -8.41 -22.86
C LYS A 325 10.66 -8.55 -21.42
N ILE A 326 9.79 -8.92 -20.47
CA ILE A 326 10.12 -9.11 -19.06
C ILE A 326 9.72 -10.54 -18.61
N PRO A 327 10.56 -11.57 -18.88
CA PRO A 327 10.18 -12.98 -18.71
C PRO A 327 9.79 -13.38 -17.27
N ALA A 328 10.27 -12.64 -16.28
CA ALA A 328 9.93 -12.87 -14.89
C ALA A 328 8.44 -12.60 -14.56
N LEU A 329 7.68 -11.96 -15.46
CA LEU A 329 6.23 -11.78 -15.34
C LEU A 329 5.43 -13.05 -15.60
N SER A 330 5.94 -14.01 -16.39
CA SER A 330 5.18 -15.21 -16.79
C SER A 330 4.66 -15.99 -15.59
N ARG A 331 5.47 -16.14 -14.53
CA ARG A 331 5.05 -16.82 -13.29
C ARG A 331 3.90 -16.09 -12.58
N VAL A 332 3.91 -14.76 -12.61
CA VAL A 332 2.86 -13.94 -11.99
C VAL A 332 1.58 -14.06 -12.82
N ILE A 333 1.68 -13.98 -14.15
CA ILE A 333 0.53 -14.15 -15.06
C ILE A 333 -0.13 -15.51 -14.81
N GLU A 334 0.63 -16.61 -14.83
CA GLU A 334 0.06 -17.96 -14.58
C GLU A 334 -0.62 -18.05 -13.22
N LYS A 335 0.05 -17.56 -12.17
CA LYS A 335 -0.49 -17.58 -10.81
C LYS A 335 -1.80 -16.80 -10.71
N GLU A 336 -1.81 -15.54 -11.14
CA GLU A 336 -2.96 -14.66 -10.96
C GLU A 336 -4.13 -15.05 -11.89
N PHE A 337 -3.87 -15.38 -13.16
CA PHE A 337 -4.92 -15.80 -14.09
C PHE A 337 -5.49 -17.18 -13.79
N SER A 338 -4.76 -18.05 -13.06
CA SER A 338 -5.34 -19.31 -12.58
C SER A 338 -6.57 -19.09 -11.69
N ALA A 339 -6.65 -17.95 -10.99
CA ALA A 339 -7.83 -17.59 -10.20
C ALA A 339 -9.05 -17.30 -11.10
N LEU A 340 -8.88 -16.54 -12.18
CA LEU A 340 -9.97 -16.29 -13.14
C LEU A 340 -10.42 -17.56 -13.85
N VAL A 341 -9.47 -18.42 -14.23
CA VAL A 341 -9.80 -19.73 -14.82
C VAL A 341 -10.59 -20.57 -13.82
N ALA A 342 -10.18 -20.65 -12.56
CA ALA A 342 -10.94 -21.37 -11.54
C ALA A 342 -12.35 -20.78 -11.37
N VAL A 343 -12.53 -19.45 -11.41
CA VAL A 343 -13.85 -18.79 -11.31
C VAL A 343 -14.72 -19.21 -12.49
N TYR A 344 -14.17 -19.15 -13.70
CA TYR A 344 -14.84 -19.58 -14.92
C TYR A 344 -15.27 -21.05 -14.86
N GLU A 345 -14.40 -21.94 -14.39
CA GLU A 345 -14.69 -23.38 -14.29
C GLU A 345 -15.78 -23.66 -13.25
N CYS A 346 -15.73 -23.05 -12.06
CA CYS A 346 -16.78 -23.19 -11.05
C CYS A 346 -18.16 -22.77 -11.59
N MET A 347 -18.22 -21.67 -12.34
CA MET A 347 -19.46 -21.19 -12.96
C MET A 347 -19.88 -22.09 -14.13
N SER A 348 -18.95 -22.65 -14.89
CA SER A 348 -19.22 -23.59 -15.98
C SER A 348 -19.84 -24.90 -15.49
N ILE A 349 -19.33 -25.45 -14.38
CA ILE A 349 -19.91 -26.62 -13.72
C ILE A 349 -21.34 -26.31 -13.24
N ALA A 350 -21.53 -25.16 -12.58
CA ALA A 350 -22.85 -24.75 -12.11
C ALA A 350 -23.85 -24.50 -13.26
N ALA A 351 -23.38 -24.02 -14.41
CA ALA A 351 -24.20 -23.83 -15.61
C ALA A 351 -24.45 -25.13 -16.41
N GLY A 352 -23.83 -26.25 -16.03
CA GLY A 352 -23.92 -27.52 -16.75
C GLY A 352 -23.24 -27.48 -18.13
N THR A 353 -22.16 -26.69 -18.27
CA THR A 353 -21.35 -26.62 -19.49
C THR A 353 -19.99 -27.31 -19.35
N SER A 354 -19.66 -27.78 -18.16
CA SER A 354 -18.47 -28.56 -17.86
C SER A 354 -18.88 -29.80 -17.06
N ASP A 355 -18.31 -30.95 -17.42
CA ASP A 355 -18.51 -32.23 -16.73
C ASP A 355 -17.55 -32.42 -15.55
N ALA A 356 -16.69 -31.43 -15.28
CA ALA A 356 -15.74 -31.49 -14.18
C ALA A 356 -16.43 -31.44 -12.81
N GLU A 357 -15.75 -31.98 -11.79
CA GLU A 357 -16.29 -31.98 -10.44
C GLU A 357 -16.01 -30.66 -9.72
N LEU A 358 -17.02 -30.15 -9.00
CA LEU A 358 -16.89 -28.92 -8.20
C LEU A 358 -15.84 -29.06 -7.09
N SER A 359 -15.65 -30.25 -6.55
CA SER A 359 -14.67 -30.59 -5.51
C SER A 359 -13.26 -30.16 -5.90
N ASP A 360 -12.83 -30.46 -7.11
CA ASP A 360 -11.47 -30.17 -7.59
C ASP A 360 -11.16 -28.68 -7.59
N PHE A 361 -12.10 -27.88 -8.12
CA PHE A 361 -11.96 -26.42 -8.15
C PHE A 361 -12.20 -25.76 -6.79
N SER A 362 -12.95 -26.42 -5.90
CA SER A 362 -13.14 -25.93 -4.53
C SER A 362 -11.84 -25.91 -3.75
N VAL A 363 -10.97 -26.90 -3.96
CA VAL A 363 -9.62 -26.93 -3.37
C VAL A 363 -8.77 -25.78 -3.91
N VAL A 364 -8.83 -25.49 -5.21
CA VAL A 364 -8.11 -24.36 -5.82
C VAL A 364 -8.60 -23.03 -5.23
N MET A 365 -9.92 -22.83 -5.15
CA MET A 365 -10.50 -21.64 -4.52
C MET A 365 -10.15 -21.52 -3.05
N HIS A 366 -10.07 -22.63 -2.33
CA HIS A 366 -9.67 -22.61 -0.93
C HIS A 366 -8.21 -22.17 -0.77
N LYS A 367 -7.31 -22.64 -1.63
CA LYS A 367 -5.90 -22.19 -1.64
C LYS A 367 -5.78 -20.69 -1.93
N LEU A 368 -6.67 -20.12 -2.73
CA LEU A 368 -6.68 -18.69 -3.08
C LEU A 368 -7.25 -17.81 -1.96
N THR A 369 -8.29 -18.29 -1.26
CA THR A 369 -8.97 -17.50 -0.22
C THR A 369 -8.40 -17.72 1.18
N GLY A 370 -7.76 -18.87 1.42
CA GLY A 370 -7.16 -19.26 2.69
C GLY A 370 -8.13 -19.42 3.86
N ASN A 371 -9.44 -19.35 3.61
CA ASN A 371 -10.48 -19.38 4.63
C ASN A 371 -11.72 -20.13 4.13
N PHE A 372 -12.16 -21.14 4.90
CA PHE A 372 -13.25 -22.04 4.52
C PHE A 372 -14.58 -21.30 4.34
N ASP A 373 -14.94 -20.42 5.27
CA ASP A 373 -16.20 -19.67 5.18
C ASP A 373 -16.21 -18.77 3.94
N ILE A 374 -15.12 -18.04 3.69
CA ILE A 374 -14.97 -17.20 2.49
C ILE A 374 -15.07 -18.05 1.23
N THR A 375 -14.37 -19.20 1.17
CA THR A 375 -14.45 -20.12 0.03
C THR A 375 -15.90 -20.53 -0.24
N ARG A 376 -16.60 -20.97 0.82
CA ARG A 376 -17.98 -21.44 0.73
C ARG A 376 -18.93 -20.35 0.24
N PHE A 377 -18.86 -19.15 0.82
CA PHE A 377 -19.70 -18.03 0.38
C PHE A 377 -19.39 -17.64 -1.06
N PHE A 378 -18.11 -17.57 -1.43
CA PHE A 378 -17.70 -17.22 -2.77
C PHE A 378 -18.21 -18.21 -3.82
N LEU A 379 -18.02 -19.51 -3.61
CA LEU A 379 -18.53 -20.54 -4.52
C LEU A 379 -20.06 -20.53 -4.63
N CYS A 380 -20.76 -20.25 -3.52
CA CYS A 380 -22.22 -20.11 -3.54
C CYS A 380 -22.67 -18.89 -4.35
N ASP A 381 -21.97 -17.76 -4.23
CA ASP A 381 -22.29 -16.55 -4.98
C ASP A 381 -21.97 -16.72 -6.49
N LEU A 382 -20.87 -17.39 -6.84
CA LEU A 382 -20.59 -17.79 -8.23
C LEU A 382 -21.68 -18.69 -8.81
N CYS A 383 -22.12 -19.70 -8.04
CA CYS A 383 -23.22 -20.57 -8.43
C CYS A 383 -24.54 -19.79 -8.56
N TYR A 384 -24.81 -18.88 -7.63
CA TYR A 384 -26.01 -18.04 -7.68
C TYR A 384 -26.07 -17.19 -8.95
N ILE A 385 -24.94 -16.67 -9.41
CA ILE A 385 -24.85 -15.85 -10.63
C ILE A 385 -25.38 -16.60 -11.86
N VAL A 386 -25.06 -17.90 -12.01
CA VAL A 386 -25.42 -18.68 -13.22
C VAL A 386 -26.59 -19.62 -13.03
N ALA A 387 -26.76 -20.19 -11.84
CA ALA A 387 -27.73 -21.23 -11.55
C ALA A 387 -28.23 -21.15 -10.09
N PRO A 388 -29.06 -20.15 -9.72
CA PRO A 388 -29.54 -19.95 -8.34
C PRO A 388 -30.12 -21.18 -7.66
N LYS A 389 -30.79 -22.06 -8.43
CA LYS A 389 -31.41 -23.29 -7.93
C LYS A 389 -30.41 -24.32 -7.38
N LEU A 390 -29.16 -24.27 -7.83
CA LEU A 390 -28.10 -25.21 -7.42
C LEU A 390 -27.30 -24.72 -6.20
N THR A 391 -27.52 -23.48 -5.75
CA THR A 391 -26.77 -22.88 -4.63
C THR A 391 -26.80 -23.75 -3.36
N SER A 392 -27.95 -24.35 -3.04
CA SER A 392 -28.07 -25.25 -1.87
C SER A 392 -27.22 -26.52 -2.02
N LYS A 393 -27.22 -27.13 -3.22
CA LYS A 393 -26.39 -28.30 -3.52
C LYS A 393 -24.91 -27.96 -3.36
N VAL A 394 -24.47 -26.83 -3.94
CA VAL A 394 -23.10 -26.31 -3.79
C VAL A 394 -22.75 -26.11 -2.32
N TRP A 395 -23.62 -25.45 -1.55
CA TRP A 395 -23.41 -25.24 -0.11
C TRP A 395 -23.16 -26.56 0.64
N HIS A 396 -23.98 -27.57 0.39
CA HIS A 396 -23.82 -28.89 1.02
C HIS A 396 -22.55 -29.61 0.59
N THR A 397 -22.20 -29.57 -0.71
CA THR A 397 -20.95 -30.14 -1.22
C THR A 397 -19.75 -29.50 -0.51
N ILE A 398 -19.65 -28.17 -0.46
CA ILE A 398 -18.53 -27.49 0.21
C ILE A 398 -18.52 -27.78 1.71
N THR A 399 -19.69 -27.82 2.35
CA THR A 399 -19.78 -28.16 3.79
C THR A 399 -19.30 -29.58 4.07
N SER A 400 -19.56 -30.54 3.17
CA SER A 400 -19.03 -31.90 3.31
C SER A 400 -17.51 -31.98 3.19
N MET A 401 -16.88 -30.96 2.59
CA MET A 401 -15.43 -30.86 2.43
C MET A 401 -14.73 -30.07 3.56
N GLU A 402 -15.45 -29.58 4.59
CA GLU A 402 -14.90 -28.68 5.62
C GLU A 402 -13.62 -29.23 6.28
N ASN A 403 -13.62 -30.51 6.68
CA ASN A 403 -12.44 -31.13 7.31
C ASN A 403 -11.25 -31.16 6.36
N MET A 404 -11.45 -31.62 5.12
CA MET A 404 -10.40 -31.69 4.10
C MET A 404 -9.83 -30.30 3.80
N LEU A 405 -10.68 -29.29 3.63
CA LEU A 405 -10.25 -27.93 3.30
C LEU A 405 -9.49 -27.30 4.48
N CYS A 406 -9.96 -27.48 5.71
CA CYS A 406 -9.28 -26.97 6.91
C CYS A 406 -7.89 -27.60 7.15
N GLU A 407 -7.64 -28.82 6.67
CA GLU A 407 -6.31 -29.45 6.73
C GLU A 407 -5.32 -28.84 5.73
N ILE A 408 -5.80 -28.23 4.64
CA ILE A 408 -4.96 -27.55 3.68
C ILE A 408 -4.45 -26.27 4.33
N LYS A 409 -3.21 -26.30 4.82
CA LYS A 409 -2.53 -25.09 5.31
C LYS A 409 -2.55 -24.03 4.21
N SER A 410 -3.28 -22.94 4.46
CA SER A 410 -3.28 -21.81 3.56
C SER A 410 -1.90 -21.15 3.57
N ALA A 411 -1.36 -20.94 2.37
CA ALA A 411 -0.03 -20.38 2.19
C ALA A 411 -0.03 -18.86 2.34
N SER A 412 -0.66 -18.28 3.37
CA SER A 412 -0.43 -16.86 3.72
C SER A 412 -1.08 -16.47 5.04
N MET A 413 -0.30 -16.50 6.12
CA MET A 413 -0.44 -15.49 7.17
C MET A 413 0.86 -14.68 7.10
N SER A 414 0.79 -13.55 6.40
CA SER A 414 1.92 -12.64 6.26
C SER A 414 2.36 -12.15 7.65
N SER A 415 3.66 -12.19 7.92
CA SER A 415 4.22 -11.66 9.16
C SER A 415 3.95 -10.15 9.25
N LEU A 416 3.88 -9.58 10.46
CA LEU A 416 3.69 -8.14 10.68
C LEU A 416 4.67 -7.25 9.88
N SER A 417 5.87 -7.75 9.57
CA SER A 417 6.86 -7.09 8.71
C SER A 417 6.46 -6.95 7.24
N GLN A 418 5.58 -7.81 6.72
CA GLN A 418 5.11 -7.77 5.33
C GLN A 418 3.96 -6.78 5.12
N GLN A 419 3.23 -6.41 6.17
CA GLN A 419 2.10 -5.46 6.08
C GLN A 419 2.51 -4.06 5.58
N ARG A 420 3.76 -3.63 5.84
CA ARG A 420 4.24 -2.30 5.39
C ARG A 420 4.24 -2.16 3.87
N TYR A 421 4.55 -3.23 3.17
CA TYR A 421 4.66 -3.26 1.70
C TYR A 421 3.39 -3.82 1.06
N GLU A 422 2.36 -4.07 1.86
CA GLU A 422 1.09 -4.55 1.38
C GLU A 422 0.33 -3.41 0.70
N VAL A 423 0.09 -3.60 -0.59
CA VAL A 423 -0.70 -2.69 -1.40
C VAL A 423 -2.15 -3.14 -1.32
N GLN A 424 -3.04 -2.23 -0.92
CA GLN A 424 -4.45 -2.55 -0.70
C GLN A 424 -5.17 -2.83 -2.02
N GLY A 425 -6.18 -3.71 -1.96
CA GLY A 425 -7.12 -3.90 -3.07
C GLY A 425 -6.59 -4.72 -4.25
N VAL A 426 -5.44 -5.37 -4.11
CA VAL A 426 -4.83 -6.24 -5.13
C VAL A 426 -4.82 -7.71 -4.74
N ARG A 427 -5.20 -8.00 -3.49
CA ARG A 427 -5.33 -9.33 -2.94
C ARG A 427 -6.77 -9.82 -3.03
N LEU A 428 -6.98 -10.97 -3.65
CA LEU A 428 -8.31 -11.56 -3.79
C LEU A 428 -8.91 -11.95 -2.43
N ASP A 429 -8.11 -12.49 -1.52
CA ASP A 429 -8.57 -12.86 -0.18
C ASP A 429 -8.98 -11.64 0.65
N GLU A 430 -8.24 -10.53 0.57
CA GLU A 430 -8.62 -9.26 1.20
C GLU A 430 -9.91 -8.70 0.60
N LEU A 431 -10.03 -8.69 -0.74
CA LEU A 431 -11.25 -8.27 -1.44
C LEU A 431 -12.45 -9.05 -0.93
N LEU A 432 -12.36 -10.38 -0.91
CA LEU A 432 -13.47 -11.26 -0.53
C LEU A 432 -13.80 -11.11 0.96
N LEU A 433 -12.79 -11.03 1.83
CA LEU A 433 -12.99 -10.79 3.26
C LEU A 433 -13.78 -9.49 3.47
N ARG A 434 -13.33 -8.39 2.86
CA ARG A 434 -14.04 -7.10 2.93
C ARG A 434 -15.45 -7.20 2.35
N PHE A 435 -15.59 -7.81 1.18
CA PHE A 435 -16.87 -7.97 0.49
C PHE A 435 -17.90 -8.70 1.35
N TYR A 436 -17.48 -9.70 2.16
CA TYR A 436 -18.38 -10.46 3.04
C TYR A 436 -18.54 -9.87 4.44
N LEU A 437 -17.53 -9.19 5.00
CA LEU A 437 -17.61 -8.53 6.31
C LEU A 437 -18.46 -7.26 6.30
N ASP A 438 -18.38 -6.46 5.23
CA ASP A 438 -19.10 -5.18 5.14
C ASP A 438 -20.64 -5.37 5.06
N ASN A 439 -21.11 -6.61 4.87
CA ASN A 439 -22.52 -6.93 4.62
C ASN A 439 -23.27 -7.39 5.89
N ASP A 440 -24.43 -6.78 6.19
CA ASP A 440 -25.27 -7.12 7.35
C ASP A 440 -25.70 -8.61 7.42
N ALA A 441 -25.86 -9.28 6.29
CA ALA A 441 -26.13 -10.73 6.24
C ALA A 441 -24.91 -11.60 6.62
N GLY A 442 -23.69 -11.09 6.38
CA GLY A 442 -22.44 -11.68 6.84
C GLY A 442 -22.17 -11.36 8.32
N ARG A 443 -22.50 -10.15 8.78
CA ARG A 443 -22.24 -9.69 10.16
C ARG A 443 -22.81 -10.61 11.23
N HIS A 444 -23.99 -11.20 11.04
CA HIS A 444 -24.59 -12.08 12.05
C HIS A 444 -24.03 -13.52 12.08
N LYS A 445 -23.52 -14.04 10.95
CA LYS A 445 -22.92 -15.40 10.88
C LYS A 445 -21.40 -15.40 11.05
N PHE A 446 -20.70 -14.35 10.61
CA PHE A 446 -19.25 -14.19 10.82
C PHE A 446 -18.90 -13.78 12.25
N ARG A 447 -19.72 -12.96 12.94
CA ARG A 447 -19.39 -12.53 14.33
C ARG A 447 -19.36 -13.67 15.34
N THR A 448 -20.20 -14.69 15.18
CA THR A 448 -20.37 -15.78 16.16
C THR A 448 -19.20 -16.76 16.19
N ARG A 449 -18.37 -16.85 15.15
CA ARG A 449 -17.14 -17.68 15.14
C ARG A 449 -15.84 -16.88 15.32
N TYR A 450 -15.74 -15.66 14.79
CA TYR A 450 -14.44 -14.96 14.70
C TYR A 450 -14.13 -13.98 15.84
N PHE A 451 -15.11 -13.57 16.65
CA PHE A 451 -14.85 -12.65 17.78
C PHE A 451 -14.50 -13.34 19.11
N CYS A 452 -14.26 -14.66 19.10
CA CYS A 452 -13.72 -15.38 20.27
C CYS A 452 -12.20 -15.66 20.18
N GLY A 453 -11.49 -15.14 19.17
CA GLY A 453 -10.03 -15.29 19.06
C GLY A 453 -9.36 -14.06 18.44
N ASP A 454 -8.61 -13.33 19.27
CA ASP A 454 -7.48 -12.42 19.01
C ASP A 454 -7.47 -11.40 17.85
N PHE A 455 -8.56 -11.19 17.10
CA PHE A 455 -8.56 -10.31 15.92
C PHE A 455 -8.92 -8.83 16.19
N VAL A 456 -9.04 -8.39 17.46
CA VAL A 456 -9.68 -7.11 17.79
C VAL A 456 -8.79 -5.86 17.60
N CYS A 457 -7.47 -5.97 17.44
CA CYS A 457 -6.62 -4.76 17.42
C CYS A 457 -6.36 -4.11 16.05
N GLY A 458 -6.74 -4.72 14.92
CA GLY A 458 -6.35 -4.23 13.58
C GLY A 458 -7.38 -3.38 12.84
N LEU A 459 -8.66 -3.69 12.97
CA LEU A 459 -9.71 -3.12 12.10
C LEU A 459 -10.34 -1.82 12.63
N GLU A 460 -10.23 -1.52 13.93
CA GLU A 460 -10.71 -0.25 14.50
C GLU A 460 -9.82 0.96 14.15
N LEU A 461 -8.63 0.72 13.60
CA LEU A 461 -7.71 1.79 13.13
C LEU A 461 -7.99 2.26 11.70
N ILE A 462 -8.85 1.56 10.93
CA ILE A 462 -9.08 1.85 9.50
C ILE A 462 -10.20 2.88 9.29
N SER A 463 -11.01 3.19 10.31
CA SER A 463 -12.09 4.20 10.22
C SER A 463 -11.84 5.51 10.96
N ALA A 464 -10.73 5.64 11.70
CA ALA A 464 -10.44 6.82 12.52
C ALA A 464 -9.17 7.54 12.06
N GLY A 465 -9.19 8.02 10.82
CA GLY A 465 -8.24 9.02 10.32
C GLY A 465 -8.56 10.42 10.82
N GLN A 466 -8.73 10.62 12.13
CA GLN A 466 -8.67 11.95 12.77
C GLN A 466 -8.08 11.82 14.18
N GLY A 467 -6.98 12.52 14.41
CA GLY A 467 -6.17 12.40 15.62
C GLY A 467 -6.92 12.77 16.89
N ILE A 468 -6.99 11.83 17.83
CA ILE A 468 -7.31 12.09 19.25
C ILE A 468 -6.30 11.30 20.10
N PRO A 469 -5.60 11.92 21.06
CA PRO A 469 -4.65 11.23 21.92
C PRO A 469 -5.37 10.37 22.97
N PHE A 470 -4.86 9.15 23.15
CA PHE A 470 -5.45 8.10 23.99
C PHE A 470 -5.07 8.27 25.46
N ARG A 471 -6.06 8.51 26.34
CA ARG A 471 -6.00 8.14 27.77
C ARG A 471 -7.41 8.01 28.36
N GLN A 472 -7.94 6.78 28.34
CA GLN A 472 -8.64 6.10 29.44
C GLN A 472 -9.38 4.85 28.91
N ARG A 473 -9.22 3.71 29.60
CA ARG A 473 -9.96 2.48 29.32
C ARG A 473 -11.43 2.70 29.65
N ILE A 474 -12.29 2.71 28.63
CA ILE A 474 -13.75 2.66 28.81
C ILE A 474 -14.21 1.23 28.46
N SER A 475 -14.86 0.58 29.42
CA SER A 475 -15.52 -0.73 29.23
C SER A 475 -16.57 -0.65 28.12
N SER A 476 -16.64 -1.69 27.26
CA SER A 476 -17.50 -1.73 26.05
C SER A 476 -19.00 -1.51 26.33
N ARG A 477 -19.45 -1.72 27.57
CA ARG A 477 -20.81 -1.41 28.02
C ARG A 477 -21.10 0.10 28.06
N ASN A 478 -20.11 0.91 28.43
CA ASN A 478 -20.27 2.36 28.56
C ASN A 478 -20.24 3.08 27.20
N ALA A 479 -19.45 2.58 26.23
CA ALA A 479 -19.43 3.15 24.88
C ALA A 479 -20.78 2.99 24.14
N THR A 480 -21.46 1.86 24.37
CA THR A 480 -22.78 1.58 23.78
C THR A 480 -23.88 2.45 24.39
N GLU A 481 -23.84 2.71 25.70
CA GLU A 481 -24.79 3.63 26.36
C GLU A 481 -24.50 5.11 26.04
N MET A 482 -23.23 5.51 25.90
CA MET A 482 -22.89 6.86 25.46
C MET A 482 -23.37 7.15 24.02
N LEU A 483 -23.29 6.16 23.11
CA LEU A 483 -23.82 6.30 21.75
C LEU A 483 -25.37 6.37 21.77
N LYS A 484 -26.05 5.58 22.59
CA LYS A 484 -27.52 5.66 22.73
C LYS A 484 -27.98 6.99 23.32
N GLN A 485 -27.27 7.53 24.31
CA GLN A 485 -27.57 8.86 24.85
C GLN A 485 -27.35 9.96 23.82
N ARG A 486 -26.30 9.88 23.00
CA ARG A 486 -26.03 10.85 21.93
C ARG A 486 -27.09 10.82 20.82
N PHE A 487 -27.58 9.64 20.43
CA PHE A 487 -28.65 9.53 19.44
C PHE A 487 -30.02 9.98 19.99
N ARG A 488 -30.25 9.90 21.30
CA ARG A 488 -31.47 10.43 21.93
C ARG A 488 -31.46 11.95 22.04
N SER A 489 -30.32 12.59 22.28
CA SER A 489 -30.25 14.06 22.31
C SER A 489 -30.37 14.68 20.92
N THR A 490 -29.78 14.10 19.87
CA THR A 490 -29.92 14.63 18.49
C THR A 490 -31.33 14.41 17.89
N ALA A 491 -32.11 13.48 18.43
CA ALA A 491 -33.49 13.25 17.99
C ALA A 491 -34.49 14.21 18.66
N ILE A 492 -34.15 14.78 19.82
CA ILE A 492 -35.00 15.74 20.54
C ILE A 492 -34.81 17.17 20.00
N GLU A 493 -33.63 17.52 19.46
CA GLU A 493 -33.37 18.82 18.80
C GLU A 493 -33.93 18.95 17.37
N LYS A 494 -34.61 17.92 16.83
CA LYS A 494 -35.26 17.97 15.51
C LYS A 494 -36.80 17.86 15.56
N ILE A 495 -37.39 17.92 16.76
CA ILE A 495 -38.85 17.92 16.98
C ILE A 495 -39.30 19.12 17.86
N SER A 496 -38.43 20.11 18.05
CA SER A 496 -38.79 21.47 18.50
C SER A 496 -38.20 22.48 17.53
#